data_AF-A0A7V9A7W5-F1
#
_entry.id   AF-A0A7V9A7W5-F1
#
_cell.length_a   1.000
_cell.length_b   1.000
_cell.length_c   1.000
_cell.angle_alpha   90.00
_cell.angle_beta   90.00
_cell.angle_gamma   90.00
#
_symmetry.space_group_name_H-M   'P 1'
#
loop_
_entity.id
_entity.type
_entity.pdbx_description
1 polymer ?
#
loop_
_entity_poly.entity_id
_entity_poly.type
_entity_poly.pdbx_seq_one_letter_code
_entity_poly.pdbx_strand_id
1 'polypeptide(L)'
;MSRFYSLSFLILANITLCGCGQGSPADPYGQGTTPADFSQLKLSKTVNDPRVKNELDRLEAEKSLPSQIAESYRDQTDETSGEPIFKFLRGTDAETVNQALADSAHWWNPKSPGRDLLVSAQGQDFLGAWDVQRKAGRNILLQPKARFPVDLESGILADPSWTSTIHCLARAELLEAASQARLNNMSEAVTAIAYALAYADQLTEVPTLPARNTAAAIREETLLTMRALLRHPQFSAGQLRTLETVIKQTMQRWPKDTELWKADRASGLHFLEMIRAGHLASLLTREEYEAMMASGEFAKLSSSISRNLTTDQAFYLDAMKDVVASAEKPYYQRAEGLAAISDALNIAQMTPQYPTVSGDFLLSGMHAQHASFSKDRSRMTIWLAAVQAANGHLPDEMPLLDFSGKPVAIQEEANQVIASFEGIPGDLPDLVIPKFGTDQR
;
A
#
# COMPACT_ATOMS: atom_id res chain seq x y z
N MET A 1 -37.18 41.75 74.59
CA MET A 1 -36.43 41.30 75.79
C MET A 1 -36.82 39.86 76.05
N SER A 2 -36.16 38.93 75.36
CA SER A 2 -35.03 38.14 75.86
C SER A 2 -35.42 37.10 76.91
N ARG A 3 -35.37 35.82 76.52
CA ARG A 3 -34.69 34.77 77.29
C ARG A 3 -34.39 33.56 76.40
N PHE A 4 -33.15 33.11 76.58
CA PHE A 4 -32.44 31.96 76.04
C PHE A 4 -33.17 30.61 76.14
N TYR A 5 -32.96 29.77 75.13
CA TYR A 5 -32.88 28.31 75.25
C TYR A 5 -31.73 27.77 74.40
N SER A 6 -30.91 26.92 75.02
CA SER A 6 -29.89 26.06 74.43
C SER A 6 -30.48 25.04 73.47
N LEU A 7 -29.72 24.60 72.45
CA LEU A 7 -29.18 23.23 72.37
C LEU A 7 -28.46 22.99 71.03
N SER A 8 -27.19 22.64 71.15
CA SER A 8 -26.50 21.52 70.48
C SER A 8 -27.02 21.05 69.11
N PHE A 9 -26.29 21.33 68.03
CA PHE A 9 -26.07 20.41 66.88
C PHE A 9 -25.09 21.05 65.89
N LEU A 10 -23.80 20.81 66.06
CA LEU A 10 -22.77 21.16 65.07
C LEU A 10 -21.54 20.30 65.34
N ILE A 11 -21.56 19.06 64.83
CA ILE A 11 -20.44 18.15 64.53
C ILE A 11 -21.09 16.91 63.92
N LEU A 12 -20.73 16.61 62.65
CA LEU A 12 -20.99 15.41 61.83
C LEU A 12 -21.60 15.73 60.46
N ALA A 13 -20.76 16.24 59.55
CA ALA A 13 -20.95 16.09 58.11
C ALA A 13 -19.56 16.13 57.44
N ASN A 14 -18.75 15.08 57.65
CA ASN A 14 -17.45 14.96 56.98
C ASN A 14 -16.99 13.51 56.74
N ILE A 15 -17.90 12.54 56.63
CA ILE A 15 -17.55 11.17 56.22
C ILE A 15 -18.70 10.59 55.41
N THR A 16 -18.60 10.69 54.07
CA THR A 16 -18.95 9.65 53.07
C THR A 16 -18.80 10.23 51.66
N LEU A 17 -17.55 10.46 51.27
CA LEU A 17 -17.10 10.46 49.87
C LEU A 17 -16.00 9.39 49.75
N CYS A 18 -16.33 8.15 50.12
CA CYS A 18 -15.54 7.00 49.72
C CYS A 18 -16.03 6.60 48.32
N GLY A 19 -15.17 6.82 47.33
CA GLY A 19 -15.47 6.63 45.93
C GLY A 19 -15.75 5.18 45.57
N CYS A 20 -16.80 4.99 44.76
CA CYS A 20 -16.82 3.95 43.73
C CYS A 20 -15.94 4.40 42.56
N GLY A 21 -14.64 4.58 42.82
CA GLY A 21 -13.65 4.52 41.75
C GLY A 21 -13.51 3.06 41.38
N GLN A 22 -14.30 2.57 40.43
CA GLN A 22 -13.91 1.39 39.67
C GLN A 22 -12.52 1.72 39.12
N GLY A 23 -11.48 1.15 39.74
CA GLY A 23 -10.13 1.24 39.22
C GLY A 23 -10.20 0.84 37.77
N SER A 24 -9.75 1.74 36.88
CA SER A 24 -9.53 1.36 35.49
C SER A 24 -8.77 0.04 35.53
N PRO A 25 -9.25 -1.04 34.87
CA PRO A 25 -8.49 -2.28 34.82
C PRO A 25 -7.07 -1.90 34.43
N ALA A 26 -6.09 -2.38 35.22
CA ALA A 26 -4.69 -2.10 34.98
C ALA A 26 -4.41 -2.41 33.50
N ASP A 27 -3.92 -1.41 32.76
CA ASP A 27 -3.59 -1.57 31.35
C ASP A 27 -2.73 -2.84 31.19
N PRO A 28 -3.19 -3.89 30.48
CA PRO A 28 -2.46 -5.16 30.38
C PRO A 28 -1.15 -5.03 29.60
N TYR A 29 -0.90 -3.86 29.00
CA TYR A 29 0.36 -3.54 28.35
C TYR A 29 1.37 -2.87 29.29
N GLY A 30 0.90 -2.20 30.35
CA GLY A 30 1.76 -1.62 31.39
C GLY A 30 2.39 -0.28 31.00
N GLN A 31 3.35 0.20 31.79
CA GLN A 31 4.09 1.43 31.47
C GLN A 31 5.21 1.15 30.47
N GLY A 32 5.33 1.98 29.43
CA GLY A 32 6.36 1.83 28.39
C GLY A 32 5.92 1.03 27.17
N THR A 33 4.63 0.77 27.02
CA THR A 33 4.02 0.14 25.84
C THR A 33 4.46 0.81 24.55
N THR A 34 4.92 0.01 23.61
CA THR A 34 5.26 0.40 22.24
C THR A 34 4.13 0.01 21.29
N PRO A 35 4.03 0.60 20.09
CA PRO A 35 3.05 0.18 19.09
C PRO A 35 3.09 -1.32 18.78
N ALA A 36 4.28 -1.93 18.78
CA ALA A 36 4.45 -3.36 18.51
C ALA A 36 3.78 -4.27 19.55
N ASP A 37 3.62 -3.83 20.80
CA ASP A 37 3.01 -4.64 21.86
C ASP A 37 1.53 -4.96 21.57
N PHE A 38 0.80 -4.06 20.91
CA PHE A 38 -0.61 -4.26 20.55
C PHE A 38 -0.81 -5.40 19.54
N SER A 39 0.23 -5.85 18.83
CA SER A 39 0.19 -7.03 17.95
C SER A 39 -0.16 -8.34 18.68
N GLN A 40 -0.06 -8.36 20.02
CA GLN A 40 -0.38 -9.50 20.87
C GLN A 40 -1.88 -9.66 21.15
N LEU A 41 -2.69 -8.63 20.84
CA LEU A 41 -4.16 -8.66 20.96
C LEU A 41 -4.66 -9.06 22.36
N LYS A 42 -4.02 -8.57 23.43
CA LYS A 42 -4.28 -9.02 24.82
C LYS A 42 -5.71 -8.74 25.26
N LEU A 43 -6.27 -7.59 24.90
CA LEU A 43 -7.64 -7.18 25.22
C LEU A 43 -8.65 -7.82 24.26
N SER A 44 -8.37 -7.89 22.97
CA SER A 44 -9.25 -8.55 21.99
C SER A 44 -9.48 -10.02 22.34
N LYS A 45 -8.46 -10.74 22.84
CA LYS A 45 -8.60 -12.13 23.32
C LYS A 45 -9.49 -12.27 24.57
N THR A 46 -9.80 -11.18 25.28
CA THR A 46 -10.74 -11.19 26.43
C THR A 46 -12.19 -10.88 26.05
N VAL A 47 -12.46 -10.57 24.78
CA VAL A 47 -13.81 -10.27 24.28
C VAL A 47 -14.69 -11.51 24.37
N ASN A 48 -15.81 -11.41 25.10
CA ASN A 48 -16.79 -12.49 25.23
C ASN A 48 -17.89 -12.43 24.15
N ASP A 49 -17.49 -12.30 22.89
CA ASP A 49 -18.37 -12.43 21.72
C ASP A 49 -17.94 -13.67 20.92
N PRO A 50 -18.82 -14.67 20.73
CA PRO A 50 -18.47 -15.90 20.02
C PRO A 50 -17.94 -15.68 18.60
N ARG A 51 -18.39 -14.63 17.90
CA ARG A 51 -17.94 -14.33 16.53
C ARG A 51 -16.48 -13.91 16.52
N VAL A 52 -16.11 -13.00 17.44
CA VAL A 52 -14.73 -12.53 17.60
C VAL A 52 -13.83 -13.67 18.06
N LYS A 53 -14.24 -14.41 19.09
CA LYS A 53 -13.43 -15.50 19.64
C LYS A 53 -13.15 -16.60 18.61
N ASN A 54 -14.19 -17.10 17.95
CA ASN A 54 -14.04 -18.17 16.97
C ASN A 54 -13.13 -17.75 15.81
N GLU A 55 -13.21 -16.50 15.39
CA GLU A 55 -12.35 -16.00 14.32
C GLU A 55 -10.90 -15.81 14.80
N LEU A 56 -10.66 -15.24 15.99
CA LEU A 56 -9.31 -15.13 16.54
C LEU A 56 -8.66 -16.51 16.73
N ASP A 57 -9.40 -17.50 17.22
CA ASP A 57 -8.94 -18.89 17.37
C ASP A 57 -8.56 -19.49 16.00
N ARG A 58 -9.38 -19.23 14.95
CA ARG A 58 -9.07 -19.63 13.58
C ARG A 58 -7.79 -18.97 13.06
N LEU A 59 -7.64 -17.65 13.26
CA LEU A 59 -6.46 -16.91 12.83
C LEU A 59 -5.19 -17.40 13.53
N GLU A 60 -5.26 -17.71 14.83
CA GLU A 60 -4.15 -18.26 15.59
C GLU A 60 -3.71 -19.63 15.06
N ALA A 61 -4.69 -20.51 14.76
CA ALA A 61 -4.43 -21.82 14.16
C ALA A 61 -3.81 -21.71 12.75
N GLU A 62 -4.20 -20.70 11.98
CA GLU A 62 -3.65 -20.39 10.65
C GLU A 62 -2.36 -19.56 10.69
N LYS A 63 -1.79 -19.32 11.89
CA LYS A 63 -0.59 -18.47 12.09
C LYS A 63 -0.72 -17.08 11.44
N SER A 64 -1.91 -16.50 11.53
CA SER A 64 -2.30 -15.30 10.80
C SER A 64 -2.72 -14.15 11.73
N LEU A 65 -2.32 -14.20 13.01
CA LEU A 65 -2.36 -13.05 13.92
C LEU A 65 -1.24 -12.04 13.60
N PRO A 66 -1.34 -10.77 14.05
CA PRO A 66 -0.38 -9.73 13.69
C PRO A 66 1.09 -10.08 13.99
N SER A 67 1.38 -10.53 15.21
CA SER A 67 2.74 -10.95 15.61
C SER A 67 3.27 -12.13 14.80
N GLN A 68 2.40 -13.09 14.45
CA GLN A 68 2.77 -14.28 13.67
C GLN A 68 3.06 -13.93 12.20
N ILE A 69 2.30 -13.01 11.61
CA ILE A 69 2.58 -12.49 10.26
C ILE A 69 3.91 -11.74 10.25
N ALA A 70 4.17 -10.91 11.27
CA ALA A 70 5.43 -10.19 11.38
C ALA A 70 6.64 -11.12 11.55
N GLU A 71 6.52 -12.14 12.40
CA GLU A 71 7.54 -13.18 12.56
C GLU A 71 7.80 -13.91 11.24
N SER A 72 6.74 -14.36 10.55
CA SER A 72 6.86 -15.03 9.26
C SER A 72 7.51 -14.15 8.18
N TYR A 73 7.33 -12.83 8.23
CA TYR A 73 7.98 -11.90 7.30
C TYR A 73 9.46 -11.71 7.65
N ARG A 74 9.79 -11.58 8.94
CA ARG A 74 11.18 -11.49 9.43
C ARG A 74 11.99 -12.73 9.04
N ASP A 75 11.42 -13.91 9.21
CA ASP A 75 12.09 -15.19 8.89
C ASP A 75 12.45 -15.35 7.40
N GLN A 76 11.79 -14.59 6.52
CA GLN A 76 12.09 -14.57 5.09
C GLN A 76 13.21 -13.60 4.72
N THR A 77 13.63 -12.73 5.64
CA THR A 77 14.65 -11.71 5.41
C THR A 77 16.03 -12.26 5.76
N ASP A 78 17.00 -12.12 4.86
CA ASP A 78 18.39 -12.45 5.16
C ASP A 78 18.97 -11.39 6.12
N GLU A 79 19.34 -11.81 7.34
CA GLU A 79 19.92 -10.94 8.37
C GLU A 79 21.16 -10.18 7.87
N THR A 80 21.91 -10.75 6.91
CA THR A 80 23.12 -10.13 6.37
C THR A 80 22.85 -8.99 5.39
N SER A 81 21.69 -9.03 4.71
CA SER A 81 21.23 -7.99 3.79
C SER A 81 20.40 -6.90 4.49
N GLY A 82 19.74 -7.24 5.60
CA GLY A 82 18.81 -6.36 6.30
C GLY A 82 19.45 -5.07 6.80
N GLU A 83 20.53 -5.15 7.57
CA GLU A 83 21.14 -3.98 8.22
C GLU A 83 21.70 -2.92 7.22
N PRO A 84 22.40 -3.30 6.13
CA PRO A 84 22.80 -2.32 5.12
C PRO A 84 21.62 -1.62 4.43
N ILE A 85 20.55 -2.36 4.11
CA ILE A 85 19.33 -1.82 3.49
C ILE A 85 18.63 -0.87 4.47
N PHE A 86 18.55 -1.27 5.73
CA PHE A 86 17.96 -0.49 6.80
C PHE A 86 18.67 0.84 7.01
N LYS A 87 20.00 0.82 7.10
CA LYS A 87 20.81 2.03 7.24
C LYS A 87 20.67 2.94 6.03
N PHE A 88 20.59 2.36 4.84
CA PHE A 88 20.38 3.11 3.60
C PHE A 88 19.02 3.82 3.59
N LEU A 89 17.94 3.14 4.00
CA LEU A 89 16.60 3.72 3.99
C LEU A 89 16.36 4.71 5.13
N ARG A 90 16.86 4.44 6.34
CA ARG A 90 16.72 5.32 7.52
C ARG A 90 17.62 6.55 7.49
N GLY A 91 18.68 6.54 6.70
CA GLY A 91 19.61 7.67 6.61
C GLY A 91 19.04 8.91 5.91
N THR A 92 17.82 8.82 5.36
CA THR A 92 17.22 9.90 4.57
C THR A 92 16.06 10.53 5.33
N ASP A 93 16.11 11.85 5.51
CA ASP A 93 15.06 12.62 6.19
C ASP A 93 13.74 12.54 5.42
N ALA A 94 12.66 12.09 6.09
CA ALA A 94 11.38 11.79 5.44
C ALA A 94 10.73 13.03 4.82
N GLU A 95 10.86 14.20 5.46
CA GLU A 95 10.34 15.47 4.94
C GLU A 95 11.07 15.85 3.64
N THR A 96 12.40 15.76 3.65
CA THR A 96 13.24 15.98 2.46
C THR A 96 12.89 15.03 1.32
N VAL A 97 12.66 13.74 1.59
CA VAL A 97 12.26 12.77 0.55
C VAL A 97 10.89 13.07 -0.02
N ASN A 98 9.91 13.36 0.82
CA ASN A 98 8.55 13.67 0.38
C ASN A 98 8.53 14.96 -0.45
N GLN A 99 9.28 15.98 -0.03
CA GLN A 99 9.45 17.21 -0.80
C GLN A 99 10.12 16.92 -2.16
N ALA A 100 11.17 16.11 -2.18
CA ALA A 100 11.83 15.72 -3.41
C ALA A 100 10.91 14.95 -4.37
N LEU A 101 10.01 14.10 -3.86
CA LEU A 101 8.97 13.45 -4.67
C LEU A 101 7.93 14.43 -5.20
N ALA A 102 7.47 15.36 -4.38
CA ALA A 102 6.50 16.37 -4.79
C ALA A 102 7.07 17.25 -5.91
N ASP A 103 8.29 17.75 -5.72
CA ASP A 103 8.95 18.63 -6.69
C ASP A 103 9.28 17.91 -7.99
N SER A 104 9.62 16.62 -7.89
CA SER A 104 10.03 15.83 -9.06
C SER A 104 8.90 15.44 -10.00
N ALA A 105 7.63 15.56 -9.60
CA ALA A 105 6.48 15.18 -10.40
C ALA A 105 6.38 15.88 -11.78
N HIS A 106 7.09 17.00 -11.97
CA HIS A 106 7.04 17.81 -13.20
C HIS A 106 8.32 17.76 -14.04
N TRP A 107 9.38 17.06 -13.60
CA TRP A 107 10.72 17.19 -14.19
C TRP A 107 10.96 16.33 -15.44
N TRP A 108 10.09 15.34 -15.67
CA TRP A 108 9.86 14.74 -16.98
C TRP A 108 8.35 14.75 -17.20
N ASN A 109 7.90 15.23 -18.36
CA ASN A 109 6.47 15.26 -18.68
C ASN A 109 6.18 14.19 -19.75
N PRO A 110 5.95 12.94 -19.35
CA PRO A 110 5.65 11.87 -20.29
C PRO A 110 4.25 11.98 -20.91
N LYS A 111 3.47 13.00 -20.50
CA LYS A 111 2.17 13.35 -21.07
C LYS A 111 2.26 14.51 -22.07
N SER A 112 3.46 15.02 -22.37
CA SER A 112 3.69 16.09 -23.35
C SER A 112 4.40 15.53 -24.59
N PRO A 113 3.64 15.14 -25.63
CA PRO A 113 4.20 14.59 -26.86
C PRO A 113 5.35 15.43 -27.40
N GLY A 114 6.51 14.79 -27.63
CA GLY A 114 7.71 15.45 -28.15
C GLY A 114 8.59 16.12 -27.09
N ARG A 115 8.19 16.09 -25.81
CA ARG A 115 9.00 16.45 -24.65
C ARG A 115 9.18 15.29 -23.67
N ASP A 116 8.75 14.09 -24.07
CA ASP A 116 8.59 12.92 -23.20
C ASP A 116 9.92 12.43 -22.58
N LEU A 117 11.06 12.71 -23.24
CA LEU A 117 12.42 12.40 -22.76
C LEU A 117 13.25 13.66 -22.45
N LEU A 118 12.61 14.84 -22.38
CA LEU A 118 13.31 16.06 -21.97
C LEU A 118 13.45 16.10 -20.46
N VAL A 119 14.69 16.01 -20.02
CA VAL A 119 15.08 16.25 -18.62
C VAL A 119 15.32 17.75 -18.43
N SER A 120 14.58 18.38 -17.51
CA SER A 120 14.79 19.77 -17.10
C SER A 120 16.14 19.96 -16.38
N ALA A 121 16.56 21.21 -16.17
CA ALA A 121 17.74 21.49 -15.35
C ALA A 121 17.56 20.93 -13.92
N GLN A 122 16.36 21.12 -13.33
CA GLN A 122 16.03 20.57 -12.02
C GLN A 122 16.08 19.03 -12.00
N GLY A 123 15.68 18.36 -13.09
CA GLY A 123 15.79 16.91 -13.21
C GLY A 123 17.24 16.42 -13.26
N GLN A 124 18.14 17.18 -13.90
CA GLN A 124 19.58 16.88 -13.87
C GLN A 124 20.18 17.10 -12.47
N ASP A 125 19.79 18.18 -11.79
CA ASP A 125 20.23 18.46 -10.43
C ASP A 125 19.78 17.35 -9.46
N PHE A 126 18.54 16.89 -9.58
CA PHE A 126 18.04 15.75 -8.81
C PHE A 126 18.80 14.47 -9.11
N LEU A 127 18.99 14.14 -10.40
CA LEU A 127 19.76 12.95 -10.78
C LEU A 127 21.17 13.00 -10.20
N GLY A 128 21.84 14.15 -10.25
CA GLY A 128 23.15 14.37 -9.63
C GLY A 128 23.13 14.19 -8.11
N ALA A 129 22.11 14.72 -7.43
CA ALA A 129 21.96 14.60 -5.97
C ALA A 129 21.68 13.16 -5.51
N TRP A 130 21.03 12.34 -6.34
CA TRP A 130 20.64 10.97 -6.02
C TRP A 130 21.53 9.89 -6.64
N ASP A 131 22.54 10.24 -7.45
CA ASP A 131 23.31 9.27 -8.24
C ASP A 131 24.05 8.22 -7.37
N VAL A 132 24.62 8.66 -6.24
CA VAL A 132 25.32 7.76 -5.31
C VAL A 132 24.36 6.74 -4.72
N GLN A 133 23.19 7.21 -4.24
CA GLN A 133 22.16 6.38 -3.65
C GLN A 133 21.52 5.45 -4.68
N ARG A 134 21.29 5.94 -5.91
CA ARG A 134 20.79 5.17 -7.04
C ARG A 134 21.71 4.00 -7.37
N LYS A 135 23.02 4.25 -7.50
CA LYS A 135 24.03 3.20 -7.75
C LYS A 135 24.12 2.20 -6.59
N ALA A 136 24.03 2.67 -5.34
CA ALA A 136 23.97 1.79 -4.18
C ALA A 136 22.70 0.91 -4.18
N GLY A 137 21.55 1.50 -4.51
CA GLY A 137 20.27 0.80 -4.63
C GLY A 137 20.27 -0.28 -5.71
N ARG A 138 20.91 -0.04 -6.87
CA ARG A 138 21.14 -1.09 -7.89
C ARG A 138 21.84 -2.31 -7.30
N ASN A 139 22.86 -2.12 -6.46
CA ASN A 139 23.57 -3.24 -5.83
C ASN A 139 22.70 -3.99 -4.81
N ILE A 140 21.78 -3.30 -4.13
CA ILE A 140 20.81 -3.93 -3.23
C ILE A 140 19.86 -4.84 -4.03
N LEU A 141 19.36 -4.37 -5.17
CA LEU A 141 18.45 -5.13 -6.04
C LEU A 141 19.06 -6.43 -6.59
N LEU A 142 20.40 -6.51 -6.66
CA LEU A 142 21.11 -7.71 -7.11
C LEU A 142 21.22 -8.79 -6.02
N GLN A 143 20.84 -8.49 -4.76
CA GLN A 143 20.90 -9.44 -3.66
C GLN A 143 19.66 -10.36 -3.67
N PRO A 144 19.82 -11.70 -3.75
CA PRO A 144 18.69 -12.63 -3.94
C PRO A 144 17.63 -12.65 -2.82
N LYS A 145 17.97 -12.15 -1.62
CA LYS A 145 17.12 -12.21 -0.42
C LYS A 145 16.98 -10.87 0.30
N ALA A 146 17.30 -9.77 -0.39
CA ALA A 146 17.03 -8.44 0.14
C ALA A 146 15.52 -8.27 0.32
N ARG A 147 15.11 -7.88 1.53
CA ARG A 147 13.71 -7.53 1.85
C ARG A 147 13.70 -6.19 2.56
N PHE A 148 12.61 -5.45 2.38
CA PHE A 148 12.46 -4.18 3.05
C PHE A 148 12.13 -4.38 4.53
N PRO A 149 12.72 -3.57 5.41
CA PRO A 149 12.57 -3.72 6.84
C PRO A 149 11.23 -3.10 7.29
N VAL A 150 10.18 -3.90 7.25
CA VAL A 150 8.83 -3.45 7.60
C VAL A 150 8.49 -3.86 9.02
N ASP A 151 8.09 -2.89 9.83
CA ASP A 151 7.61 -3.11 11.18
C ASP A 151 6.11 -3.47 11.18
N LEU A 152 5.80 -4.69 10.74
CA LEU A 152 4.41 -5.19 10.70
C LEU A 152 3.78 -5.32 12.10
N GLU A 153 4.57 -5.40 13.17
CA GLU A 153 4.06 -5.48 14.55
C GLU A 153 3.44 -4.16 14.98
N SER A 154 3.94 -3.03 14.46
CA SER A 154 3.39 -1.70 14.69
C SER A 154 2.10 -1.41 13.90
N GLY A 155 1.63 -2.34 13.05
CA GLY A 155 0.35 -2.26 12.36
C GLY A 155 0.20 -0.97 11.55
N ILE A 156 -0.88 -0.22 11.81
CA ILE A 156 -1.17 1.06 11.12
C ILE A 156 -0.14 2.16 11.42
N LEU A 157 0.57 2.05 12.54
CA LEU A 157 1.58 3.02 12.98
C LEU A 157 2.98 2.72 12.42
N ALA A 158 3.13 1.67 11.63
CA ALA A 158 4.37 1.37 10.95
C ALA A 158 4.74 2.53 10.01
N ASP A 159 5.98 3.03 10.13
CA ASP A 159 6.46 4.14 9.31
C ASP A 159 6.53 3.74 7.82
N PRO A 160 5.73 4.37 6.93
CA PRO A 160 5.77 4.08 5.51
C PRO A 160 6.81 4.92 4.74
N SER A 161 7.52 5.86 5.40
CA SER A 161 8.38 6.85 4.73
C SER A 161 9.47 6.25 3.83
N TRP A 162 9.92 5.02 4.14
CA TRP A 162 10.89 4.31 3.33
C TRP A 162 10.39 4.00 1.91
N THR A 163 9.07 3.88 1.69
CA THR A 163 8.52 3.66 0.33
C THR A 163 8.77 4.89 -0.55
N SER A 164 8.69 6.09 0.01
CA SER A 164 9.02 7.34 -0.68
C SER A 164 10.49 7.36 -1.13
N THR A 165 11.40 6.86 -0.30
CA THR A 165 12.83 6.76 -0.67
C THR A 165 13.01 5.83 -1.87
N ILE A 166 12.33 4.68 -1.89
CA ILE A 166 12.36 3.77 -3.03
C ILE A 166 11.77 4.41 -4.29
N HIS A 167 10.69 5.19 -4.15
CA HIS A 167 10.11 5.94 -5.27
C HIS A 167 11.09 6.97 -5.82
N CYS A 168 11.80 7.72 -4.97
CA CYS A 168 12.84 8.64 -5.41
C CYS A 168 13.95 7.94 -6.21
N LEU A 169 14.38 6.74 -5.77
CA LEU A 169 15.40 5.96 -6.48
C LEU A 169 14.90 5.50 -7.84
N ALA A 170 13.67 4.97 -7.91
CA ALA A 170 13.07 4.58 -9.18
C ALA A 170 12.95 5.78 -10.13
N ARG A 171 12.57 6.95 -9.60
CA ARG A 171 12.46 8.19 -10.37
C ARG A 171 13.82 8.70 -10.86
N ALA A 172 14.88 8.56 -10.06
CA ALA A 172 16.24 8.82 -10.50
C ALA A 172 16.65 7.89 -11.65
N GLU A 173 16.24 6.62 -11.64
CA GLU A 173 16.44 5.72 -12.79
C GLU A 173 15.65 6.15 -14.03
N LEU A 174 14.41 6.66 -13.89
CA LEU A 174 13.64 7.17 -15.02
C LEU A 174 14.29 8.43 -15.63
N LEU A 175 14.84 9.31 -14.81
CA LEU A 175 15.61 10.47 -15.26
C LEU A 175 16.91 10.06 -15.95
N GLU A 176 17.61 9.06 -15.42
CA GLU A 176 18.78 8.45 -16.08
C GLU A 176 18.39 7.86 -17.44
N ALA A 177 17.25 7.15 -17.52
CA ALA A 177 16.77 6.58 -18.78
C ALA A 177 16.56 7.66 -19.85
N ALA A 178 15.91 8.77 -19.48
CA ALA A 178 15.72 9.91 -20.37
C ALA A 178 17.05 10.59 -20.74
N SER A 179 17.97 10.73 -19.79
CA SER A 179 19.31 11.29 -20.02
C SER A 179 20.12 10.45 -21.02
N GLN A 180 20.17 9.13 -20.83
CA GLN A 180 20.88 8.19 -21.71
C GLN A 180 20.26 8.13 -23.11
N ALA A 181 18.93 8.18 -23.22
CA ALA A 181 18.25 8.24 -24.50
C ALA A 181 18.66 9.49 -25.31
N ARG A 182 18.76 10.66 -24.67
CA ARG A 182 19.26 11.89 -25.32
C ARG A 182 20.71 11.76 -25.80
N LEU A 183 21.52 10.98 -25.10
CA LEU A 183 22.89 10.64 -25.48
C LEU A 183 22.97 9.51 -26.50
N ASN A 184 21.84 9.08 -27.08
CA ASN A 184 21.78 7.99 -28.06
C ASN A 184 22.29 6.64 -27.48
N ASN A 185 22.23 6.47 -26.15
CA ASN A 185 22.61 5.23 -25.46
C ASN A 185 21.37 4.46 -25.02
N MET A 186 20.66 3.89 -26.01
CA MET A 186 19.38 3.21 -25.76
C MET A 186 19.50 1.96 -24.88
N SER A 187 20.65 1.27 -24.92
CA SER A 187 20.86 0.10 -24.07
C SER A 187 20.90 0.49 -22.59
N GLU A 188 21.62 1.55 -22.22
CA GLU A 188 21.65 2.01 -20.83
C GLU A 188 20.32 2.63 -20.40
N ALA A 189 19.61 3.29 -21.33
CA ALA A 189 18.27 3.79 -21.06
C ALA A 189 17.29 2.67 -20.67
N VAL A 190 17.33 1.54 -21.40
CA VAL A 190 16.53 0.35 -21.08
C VAL A 190 17.00 -0.33 -19.80
N THR A 191 18.31 -0.37 -19.53
CA THR A 191 18.84 -0.86 -18.25
C THR A 191 18.28 -0.07 -17.07
N ALA A 192 18.22 1.26 -17.16
CA ALA A 192 17.66 2.09 -16.10
C ALA A 192 16.15 1.83 -15.89
N ILE A 193 15.38 1.65 -16.96
CA ILE A 193 13.97 1.21 -16.89
C ILE A 193 13.84 -0.13 -16.16
N ALA A 194 14.73 -1.09 -16.45
CA ALA A 194 14.70 -2.38 -15.78
C ALA A 194 14.92 -2.26 -14.27
N TYR A 195 15.80 -1.37 -13.83
CA TYR A 195 15.98 -1.09 -12.40
C TYR A 195 14.78 -0.39 -11.77
N ALA A 196 14.13 0.54 -12.47
CA ALA A 196 12.89 1.17 -11.99
C ALA A 196 11.78 0.12 -11.75
N LEU A 197 11.59 -0.83 -12.67
CA LEU A 197 10.68 -1.96 -12.48
C LEU A 197 11.11 -2.87 -11.33
N ALA A 198 12.41 -3.16 -11.19
CA ALA A 198 12.92 -3.99 -10.10
C ALA A 198 12.64 -3.38 -8.70
N TYR A 199 12.70 -2.06 -8.54
CA TYR A 199 12.25 -1.40 -7.30
C TYR A 199 10.76 -1.62 -7.04
N ALA A 200 9.91 -1.47 -8.06
CA ALA A 200 8.49 -1.75 -7.94
C ALA A 200 8.21 -3.22 -7.61
N ASP A 201 8.97 -4.16 -8.16
CA ASP A 201 8.84 -5.60 -7.89
C ASP A 201 9.15 -5.91 -6.42
N GLN A 202 10.25 -5.36 -5.88
CA GLN A 202 10.59 -5.52 -4.46
C GLN A 202 9.50 -4.95 -3.53
N LEU A 203 8.97 -3.76 -3.86
CA LEU A 203 7.85 -3.17 -3.13
C LEU A 203 6.58 -4.02 -3.23
N THR A 204 6.36 -4.68 -4.36
CA THR A 204 5.19 -5.54 -4.55
C THR A 204 5.28 -6.79 -3.67
N GLU A 205 6.47 -7.31 -3.38
CA GLU A 205 6.63 -8.45 -2.46
C GLU A 205 6.34 -8.09 -1.00
N VAL A 206 6.30 -6.80 -0.64
CA VAL A 206 5.95 -6.33 0.71
C VAL A 206 4.43 -6.38 0.92
N PRO A 207 3.93 -7.04 1.98
CA PRO A 207 2.50 -7.18 2.23
C PRO A 207 1.93 -5.96 2.96
N THR A 208 2.15 -4.75 2.45
CA THR A 208 1.54 -3.52 3.00
C THR A 208 0.93 -2.65 1.92
N LEU A 209 -0.20 -2.02 2.21
CA LEU A 209 -0.86 -1.12 1.26
C LEU A 209 0.04 0.03 0.78
N PRO A 210 0.82 0.72 1.66
CA PRO A 210 1.74 1.75 1.20
C PRO A 210 2.74 1.25 0.15
N ALA A 211 3.37 0.08 0.39
CA ALA A 211 4.34 -0.46 -0.55
C ALA A 211 3.71 -0.83 -1.89
N ARG A 212 2.52 -1.45 -1.88
CA ARG A 212 1.77 -1.81 -3.10
C ARG A 212 1.34 -0.60 -3.91
N ASN A 213 0.87 0.45 -3.25
CA ASN A 213 0.48 1.69 -3.89
C ASN A 213 1.70 2.39 -4.52
N THR A 214 2.82 2.46 -3.81
CA THR A 214 4.06 2.99 -4.35
C THR A 214 4.58 2.18 -5.54
N ALA A 215 4.52 0.84 -5.48
CA ALA A 215 4.91 -0.02 -6.59
C ALA A 215 4.07 0.25 -7.86
N ALA A 216 2.75 0.39 -7.71
CA ALA A 216 1.85 0.72 -8.81
C ALA A 216 2.16 2.11 -9.41
N ALA A 217 2.46 3.10 -8.56
CA ALA A 217 2.86 4.43 -9.01
C ALA A 217 4.18 4.41 -9.81
N ILE A 218 5.20 3.69 -9.31
CA ILE A 218 6.47 3.51 -10.01
C ILE A 218 6.27 2.82 -11.37
N ARG A 219 5.45 1.75 -11.42
CA ARG A 219 5.11 1.09 -12.69
C ARG A 219 4.42 2.03 -13.66
N GLU A 220 3.45 2.82 -13.21
CA GLU A 220 2.78 3.81 -14.05
C GLU A 220 3.77 4.80 -14.68
N GLU A 221 4.66 5.38 -13.86
CA GLU A 221 5.72 6.29 -14.34
C GLU A 221 6.71 5.59 -15.29
N THR A 222 7.03 4.32 -15.01
CA THR A 222 7.96 3.55 -15.83
C THR A 222 7.36 3.21 -17.19
N LEU A 223 6.11 2.77 -17.25
CA LEU A 223 5.40 2.49 -18.50
C LEU A 223 5.26 3.74 -19.37
N LEU A 224 5.06 4.90 -18.75
CA LEU A 224 5.06 6.19 -19.41
C LEU A 224 6.42 6.52 -20.05
N THR A 225 7.52 6.34 -19.33
CA THR A 225 8.88 6.53 -19.89
C THR A 225 9.22 5.49 -20.96
N MET A 226 8.81 4.23 -20.78
CA MET A 226 8.97 3.17 -21.79
C MET A 226 8.29 3.53 -23.10
N ARG A 227 7.05 4.05 -23.05
CA ARG A 227 6.32 4.52 -24.24
C ARG A 227 7.10 5.60 -24.98
N ALA A 228 7.79 6.48 -24.27
CA ALA A 228 8.64 7.50 -24.86
C ALA A 228 9.89 6.90 -25.53
N LEU A 229 10.55 5.93 -24.89
CA LEU A 229 11.70 5.22 -25.47
C LEU A 229 11.35 4.45 -26.74
N LEU A 230 10.17 3.83 -26.80
CA LEU A 230 9.70 3.12 -28.00
C LEU A 230 9.58 4.02 -29.25
N ARG A 231 9.42 5.34 -29.06
CA ARG A 231 9.36 6.32 -30.16
C ARG A 231 10.73 6.86 -30.55
N HIS A 232 11.79 6.48 -29.83
CA HIS A 232 13.12 7.00 -30.07
C HIS A 232 13.73 6.42 -31.37
N PRO A 233 14.34 7.23 -32.25
CA PRO A 233 14.84 6.76 -33.55
C PRO A 233 15.90 5.65 -33.49
N GLN A 234 16.62 5.55 -32.37
CA GLN A 234 17.65 4.52 -32.15
C GLN A 234 17.16 3.32 -31.35
N PHE A 235 15.87 3.26 -31.02
CA PHE A 235 15.30 2.07 -30.38
C PHE A 235 15.35 0.90 -31.36
N SER A 236 15.82 -0.27 -30.92
CA SER A 236 16.03 -1.45 -31.79
C SER A 236 15.39 -2.72 -31.23
N ALA A 237 15.36 -3.76 -32.06
CA ALA A 237 14.84 -5.08 -31.71
C ALA A 237 15.50 -5.68 -30.45
N GLY A 238 16.80 -5.44 -30.25
CA GLY A 238 17.53 -5.94 -29.08
C GLY A 238 16.98 -5.36 -27.78
N GLN A 239 16.70 -4.06 -27.77
CA GLN A 239 16.10 -3.39 -26.62
C GLN A 239 14.65 -3.86 -26.37
N LEU A 240 13.87 -4.08 -27.43
CA LEU A 240 12.50 -4.61 -27.30
C LEU A 240 12.47 -6.00 -26.65
N ARG A 241 13.39 -6.89 -27.01
CA ARG A 241 13.54 -8.22 -26.38
C ARG A 241 13.94 -8.12 -24.91
N THR A 242 14.80 -7.16 -24.57
CA THR A 242 15.16 -6.90 -23.16
C THR A 242 13.93 -6.45 -22.38
N LEU A 243 13.13 -5.52 -22.90
CA LEU A 243 11.88 -5.10 -22.25
C LEU A 243 10.89 -6.26 -22.08
N GLU A 244 10.74 -7.13 -23.08
CA GLU A 244 9.92 -8.34 -22.97
C GLU A 244 10.37 -9.19 -21.78
N THR A 245 11.67 -9.44 -21.68
CA THR A 245 12.27 -10.26 -20.62
C THR A 245 12.01 -9.66 -19.25
N VAL A 246 12.21 -8.34 -19.11
CA VAL A 246 11.99 -7.62 -17.84
C VAL A 246 10.52 -7.66 -17.43
N ILE A 247 9.59 -7.28 -18.33
CA ILE A 247 8.15 -7.29 -18.02
C ILE A 247 7.69 -8.72 -17.68
N LYS A 248 8.17 -9.72 -18.42
CA LYS A 248 7.84 -11.13 -18.16
C LYS A 248 8.31 -11.56 -16.76
N GLN A 249 9.51 -11.17 -16.35
CA GLN A 249 10.03 -11.45 -15.01
C GLN A 249 9.19 -10.77 -13.92
N THR A 250 8.83 -9.50 -14.10
CA THR A 250 7.91 -8.78 -13.20
C THR A 250 6.57 -9.53 -13.06
N MET A 251 5.97 -9.94 -14.17
CA MET A 251 4.69 -10.68 -14.15
C MET A 251 4.81 -12.06 -13.50
N GLN A 252 5.94 -12.74 -13.65
CA GLN A 252 6.20 -14.03 -13.00
C GLN A 252 6.39 -13.92 -11.48
N ARG A 253 6.89 -12.77 -11.01
CA ARG A 253 7.08 -12.48 -9.58
C ARG A 253 5.87 -11.83 -8.92
N TRP A 254 4.80 -11.57 -9.68
CA TRP A 254 3.60 -10.93 -9.13
C TRP A 254 3.02 -11.78 -8.00
N PRO A 255 3.09 -11.32 -6.74
CA PRO A 255 2.63 -12.10 -5.61
C PRO A 255 1.11 -12.14 -5.55
N LYS A 256 0.58 -13.15 -4.86
CA LYS A 256 -0.85 -13.22 -4.56
C LYS A 256 -1.27 -12.04 -3.67
N ASP A 257 -2.46 -11.51 -3.92
CA ASP A 257 -3.06 -10.47 -3.08
C ASP A 257 -3.43 -10.98 -1.68
N THR A 258 -3.59 -12.30 -1.50
CA THR A 258 -4.00 -12.91 -0.22
C THR A 258 -3.12 -12.50 0.95
N GLU A 259 -1.80 -12.46 0.75
CA GLU A 259 -0.86 -12.12 1.83
C GLU A 259 -0.94 -10.63 2.19
N LEU A 260 -1.20 -9.76 1.21
CA LEU A 260 -1.46 -8.34 1.45
C LEU A 260 -2.71 -8.17 2.34
N TRP A 261 -3.82 -8.82 2.00
CA TRP A 261 -5.08 -8.64 2.75
C TRP A 261 -5.06 -9.34 4.11
N LYS A 262 -4.25 -10.39 4.30
CA LYS A 262 -3.97 -10.95 5.63
C LYS A 262 -3.22 -9.95 6.51
N ALA A 263 -2.19 -9.30 5.97
CA ALA A 263 -1.42 -8.30 6.68
C ALA A 263 -2.26 -7.03 6.97
N ASP A 264 -3.09 -6.60 6.01
CA ASP A 264 -4.04 -5.50 6.20
C ASP A 264 -5.06 -5.82 7.32
N ARG A 265 -5.60 -7.05 7.35
CA ARG A 265 -6.43 -7.53 8.46
C ARG A 265 -5.69 -7.47 9.79
N ALA A 266 -4.43 -7.89 9.82
CA ALA A 266 -3.62 -7.81 11.03
C ALA A 266 -3.42 -6.37 11.50
N SER A 267 -3.17 -5.43 10.59
CA SER A 267 -3.12 -4.00 10.90
C SER A 267 -4.45 -3.47 11.43
N GLY A 268 -5.59 -3.90 10.90
CA GLY A 268 -6.89 -3.52 11.44
C GLY A 268 -7.21 -4.12 12.81
N LEU A 269 -6.77 -5.36 13.08
CA LEU A 269 -6.85 -5.94 14.43
C LEU A 269 -5.98 -5.19 15.43
N HIS A 270 -4.78 -4.78 15.01
CA HIS A 270 -3.91 -3.90 15.79
C HIS A 270 -4.58 -2.55 16.08
N PHE A 271 -5.20 -1.93 15.08
CA PHE A 271 -5.97 -0.69 15.23
C PHE A 271 -7.10 -0.82 16.28
N LEU A 272 -7.90 -1.88 16.18
CA LEU A 272 -8.98 -2.17 17.12
C LEU A 272 -8.47 -2.41 18.54
N GLU A 273 -7.34 -3.11 18.68
CA GLU A 273 -6.69 -3.35 19.97
C GLU A 273 -6.22 -2.04 20.62
N MET A 274 -5.60 -1.14 19.85
CA MET A 274 -5.19 0.17 20.33
C MET A 274 -6.37 1.00 20.83
N ILE A 275 -7.49 1.01 20.10
CA ILE A 275 -8.72 1.67 20.55
C ILE A 275 -9.21 1.05 21.87
N ARG A 276 -9.20 -0.28 21.96
CA ARG A 276 -9.63 -1.00 23.17
C ARG A 276 -8.78 -0.66 24.40
N ALA A 277 -7.51 -0.37 24.18
CA ALA A 277 -6.57 0.11 25.19
C ALA A 277 -6.67 1.64 25.46
N GLY A 278 -7.58 2.36 24.79
CA GLY A 278 -7.81 3.79 25.00
C GLY A 278 -6.94 4.73 24.16
N HIS A 279 -6.25 4.21 23.14
CA HIS A 279 -5.32 4.97 22.30
C HIS A 279 -5.95 5.54 21.02
N LEU A 280 -7.27 5.77 20.98
CA LEU A 280 -7.95 6.33 19.81
C LEU A 280 -7.33 7.65 19.33
N ALA A 281 -6.92 8.54 20.26
CA ALA A 281 -6.30 9.81 19.91
C ALA A 281 -4.96 9.64 19.16
N SER A 282 -4.22 8.57 19.46
CA SER A 282 -2.93 8.27 18.83
C SER A 282 -3.06 7.74 17.40
N LEU A 283 -4.27 7.41 16.96
CA LEU A 283 -4.58 6.91 15.62
C LEU A 283 -5.02 8.04 14.66
N LEU A 284 -5.21 9.25 15.18
CA LEU A 284 -5.56 10.43 14.40
C LEU A 284 -4.30 11.24 14.11
N THR A 285 -4.27 11.90 12.95
CA THR A 285 -3.28 12.96 12.72
C THR A 285 -3.49 14.09 13.72
N ARG A 286 -2.46 14.92 13.91
CA ARG A 286 -2.54 16.06 14.83
C ARG A 286 -3.64 17.03 14.39
N GLU A 287 -3.73 17.29 13.09
CA GLU A 287 -4.70 18.18 12.48
C GLU A 287 -6.13 17.67 12.69
N GLU A 288 -6.37 16.37 12.47
CA GLU A 288 -7.67 15.74 12.73
C GLU A 288 -8.04 15.79 14.21
N TYR A 289 -7.11 15.45 15.10
CA TYR A 289 -7.35 15.48 16.54
C TYR A 289 -7.70 16.90 17.02
N GLU A 290 -6.92 17.92 16.63
CA GLU A 290 -7.16 19.31 17.00
C GLU A 290 -8.51 19.81 16.46
N ALA A 291 -8.86 19.47 15.21
CA ALA A 291 -10.14 19.82 14.60
C ALA A 291 -11.32 19.17 15.33
N MET A 292 -11.23 17.87 15.66
CA MET A 292 -12.29 17.13 16.35
C MET A 292 -12.46 17.56 17.82
N MET A 293 -11.37 17.97 18.47
CA MET A 293 -11.41 18.54 19.81
C MET A 293 -12.09 19.91 19.80
N ALA A 294 -11.79 20.75 18.81
CA ALA A 294 -12.41 22.07 18.67
C ALA A 294 -13.92 21.99 18.35
N SER A 295 -14.36 21.01 17.54
CA SER A 295 -15.77 20.78 17.22
C SER A 295 -16.56 20.04 18.31
N GLY A 296 -15.86 19.47 19.31
CA GLY A 296 -16.47 18.60 20.33
C GLY A 296 -16.92 17.24 19.79
N GLU A 297 -16.52 16.87 18.57
CA GLU A 297 -16.85 15.61 17.93
C GLU A 297 -16.03 14.44 18.49
N PHE A 298 -14.82 14.69 19.00
CA PHE A 298 -13.96 13.64 19.54
C PHE A 298 -14.62 12.86 20.68
N ALA A 299 -15.27 13.56 21.63
CA ALA A 299 -15.98 12.92 22.73
C ALA A 299 -17.18 12.08 22.25
N LYS A 300 -17.89 12.55 21.22
CA LYS A 300 -19.02 11.82 20.61
C LYS A 300 -18.52 10.56 19.90
N LEU A 301 -17.44 10.67 19.12
CA LEU A 301 -16.80 9.56 18.42
C LEU A 301 -16.33 8.50 19.42
N SER A 302 -15.55 8.91 20.43
CA SER A 302 -15.02 8.01 21.45
C SER A 302 -16.13 7.26 22.21
N SER A 303 -17.21 7.96 22.57
CA SER A 303 -18.39 7.34 23.21
C SER A 303 -19.14 6.37 22.28
N SER A 304 -19.26 6.71 20.99
CA SER A 304 -19.87 5.84 19.99
C SER A 304 -19.08 4.54 19.83
N ILE A 305 -17.77 4.67 19.59
CA ILE A 305 -16.84 3.56 19.42
C ILE A 305 -16.84 2.67 20.67
N SER A 306 -16.70 3.25 21.87
CA SER A 306 -16.64 2.48 23.13
C SER A 306 -17.88 1.61 23.36
N ARG A 307 -19.07 2.05 22.90
CA ARG A 307 -20.31 1.27 23.04
C ARG A 307 -20.40 0.11 22.05
N ASN A 308 -19.85 0.28 20.85
CA ASN A 308 -20.06 -0.64 19.73
C ASN A 308 -18.81 -1.47 19.35
N LEU A 309 -17.64 -1.20 19.95
CA LEU A 309 -16.34 -1.74 19.52
C LEU A 309 -16.32 -3.27 19.33
N THR A 310 -16.99 -4.03 20.19
CA THR A 310 -17.08 -5.50 20.07
C THR A 310 -17.85 -5.93 18.81
N THR A 311 -19.00 -5.29 18.55
CA THR A 311 -19.80 -5.54 17.34
C THR A 311 -19.06 -5.05 16.09
N ASP A 312 -18.35 -3.92 16.22
CA ASP A 312 -17.50 -3.35 15.20
C ASP A 312 -16.39 -4.33 14.78
N GLN A 313 -15.63 -4.85 15.75
CA GLN A 313 -14.62 -5.88 15.51
C GLN A 313 -15.19 -7.15 14.88
N ALA A 314 -16.38 -7.60 15.31
CA ALA A 314 -17.04 -8.75 14.70
C ALA A 314 -17.40 -8.50 13.23
N PHE A 315 -17.91 -7.30 12.91
CA PHE A 315 -18.21 -6.89 11.54
C PHE A 315 -16.94 -6.85 10.68
N TYR A 316 -15.88 -6.22 11.18
CA TYR A 316 -14.59 -6.14 10.49
C TYR A 316 -14.04 -7.53 10.14
N LEU A 317 -14.04 -8.42 11.13
CA LEU A 317 -13.51 -9.77 10.99
C LEU A 317 -14.28 -10.61 9.97
N ASP A 318 -15.61 -10.50 9.96
CA ASP A 318 -16.47 -11.18 8.98
C ASP A 318 -16.22 -10.65 7.56
N ALA A 319 -16.18 -9.33 7.39
CA ALA A 319 -15.87 -8.70 6.11
C ALA A 319 -14.47 -9.11 5.60
N MET A 320 -13.44 -9.07 6.47
CA MET A 320 -12.07 -9.42 6.09
C MET A 320 -11.88 -10.90 5.79
N LYS A 321 -12.69 -11.78 6.38
CA LYS A 321 -12.70 -13.20 6.02
C LYS A 321 -13.09 -13.39 4.56
N ASP A 322 -14.13 -12.70 4.10
CA ASP A 322 -14.58 -12.75 2.71
C ASP A 322 -13.60 -12.08 1.74
N VAL A 323 -13.01 -10.95 2.15
CA VAL A 323 -11.96 -10.27 1.38
C VAL A 323 -10.75 -11.18 1.18
N VAL A 324 -10.21 -11.77 2.25
CA VAL A 324 -9.04 -12.65 2.16
C VAL A 324 -9.36 -13.93 1.36
N ALA A 325 -10.54 -14.52 1.55
CA ALA A 325 -10.94 -15.72 0.81
C ALA A 325 -11.11 -15.45 -0.70
N SER A 326 -11.60 -14.26 -1.07
CA SER A 326 -11.76 -13.86 -2.47
C SER A 326 -10.48 -13.29 -3.10
N ALA A 327 -9.43 -13.05 -2.31
CA ALA A 327 -8.19 -12.44 -2.76
C ALA A 327 -7.43 -13.24 -3.84
N GLU A 328 -7.64 -14.55 -3.93
CA GLU A 328 -7.04 -15.40 -4.97
C GLU A 328 -7.73 -15.27 -6.33
N LYS A 329 -8.94 -14.71 -6.38
CA LYS A 329 -9.71 -14.54 -7.60
C LYS A 329 -9.36 -13.22 -8.29
N PRO A 330 -9.43 -13.16 -9.64
CA PRO A 330 -9.35 -11.91 -10.38
C PRO A 330 -10.41 -10.91 -9.91
N TYR A 331 -10.12 -9.61 -10.01
CA TYR A 331 -11.01 -8.57 -9.50
C TYR A 331 -12.43 -8.63 -10.07
N TYR A 332 -12.58 -8.87 -11.38
CA TYR A 332 -13.91 -8.95 -11.99
C TYR A 332 -14.83 -10.02 -11.37
N GLN A 333 -14.25 -11.06 -10.72
CA GLN A 333 -15.02 -12.12 -10.04
C GLN A 333 -15.33 -11.82 -8.57
N ARG A 334 -14.61 -10.87 -7.96
CA ARG A 334 -14.78 -10.51 -6.53
C ARG A 334 -15.39 -9.13 -6.31
N ALA A 335 -15.51 -8.30 -7.36
CA ALA A 335 -16.05 -6.96 -7.28
C ALA A 335 -17.46 -6.90 -6.66
N GLU A 336 -18.32 -7.87 -6.96
CA GLU A 336 -19.67 -7.95 -6.36
C GLU A 336 -19.62 -8.19 -4.85
N GLY A 337 -18.75 -9.08 -4.38
CA GLY A 337 -18.56 -9.32 -2.94
C GLY A 337 -18.01 -8.08 -2.22
N LEU A 338 -17.06 -7.36 -2.84
CA LEU A 338 -16.53 -6.10 -2.30
C LEU A 338 -17.61 -4.99 -2.26
N ALA A 339 -18.47 -4.93 -3.28
CA ALA A 339 -19.61 -4.02 -3.30
C ALA A 339 -20.61 -4.35 -2.19
N ALA A 340 -20.89 -5.64 -1.94
CA ALA A 340 -21.80 -6.06 -0.88
C ALA A 340 -21.35 -5.62 0.52
N ILE A 341 -20.04 -5.55 0.78
CA ILE A 341 -19.50 -5.00 2.04
C ILE A 341 -19.84 -3.51 2.16
N SER A 342 -19.68 -2.75 1.07
CA SER A 342 -20.01 -1.32 1.03
C SER A 342 -21.52 -1.10 1.21
N ASP A 343 -22.36 -1.94 0.59
CA ASP A 343 -23.82 -1.90 0.74
C ASP A 343 -24.24 -2.22 2.19
N ALA A 344 -23.60 -3.21 2.83
CA ALA A 344 -23.83 -3.53 4.23
C ALA A 344 -23.49 -2.36 5.15
N LEU A 345 -22.38 -1.65 4.90
CA LEU A 345 -22.01 -0.43 5.62
C LEU A 345 -23.05 0.68 5.41
N ASN A 346 -23.49 0.92 4.17
CA ASN A 346 -24.51 1.92 3.84
C ASN A 346 -25.85 1.65 4.54
N ILE A 347 -26.26 0.39 4.63
CA ILE A 347 -27.45 -0.01 5.39
C ILE A 347 -27.23 0.22 6.89
N ALA A 348 -26.06 -0.17 7.42
CA ALA A 348 -25.74 -0.02 8.83
C ALA A 348 -25.67 1.45 9.28
N GLN A 349 -25.31 2.39 8.39
CA GLN A 349 -25.29 3.84 8.67
C GLN A 349 -26.68 4.37 9.09
N MET A 350 -27.76 3.71 8.70
CA MET A 350 -29.12 4.07 9.10
C MET A 350 -29.51 3.53 10.49
N THR A 351 -28.60 2.82 11.16
CA THR A 351 -28.87 2.16 12.44
C THR A 351 -28.00 2.74 13.58
N PRO A 352 -28.45 2.68 14.85
CA PRO A 352 -27.63 3.06 15.99
C PRO A 352 -26.40 2.17 16.23
N GLN A 353 -26.28 1.06 15.49
CA GLN A 353 -25.24 0.05 15.63
C GLN A 353 -24.22 0.09 14.48
N TYR A 354 -24.12 1.23 13.78
CA TYR A 354 -23.12 1.41 12.74
C TYR A 354 -21.70 1.06 13.26
N PRO A 355 -20.95 0.19 12.56
CA PRO A 355 -19.58 -0.18 12.94
C PRO A 355 -18.62 0.95 12.53
N THR A 356 -18.55 2.00 13.35
CA THR A 356 -17.79 3.23 13.07
C THR A 356 -16.32 2.96 12.73
N VAL A 357 -15.62 2.13 13.50
CA VAL A 357 -14.20 1.84 13.26
C VAL A 357 -14.02 1.10 11.93
N SER A 358 -14.79 0.04 11.72
CA SER A 358 -14.72 -0.75 10.49
C SER A 358 -15.09 0.09 9.27
N GLY A 359 -16.19 0.82 9.32
CA GLY A 359 -16.75 1.54 8.18
C GLY A 359 -15.92 2.77 7.80
N ASP A 360 -15.53 3.58 8.78
CA ASP A 360 -14.92 4.88 8.50
C ASP A 360 -13.39 4.79 8.37
N PHE A 361 -12.76 3.85 9.09
CA PHE A 361 -11.29 3.78 9.17
C PHE A 361 -10.68 2.58 8.44
N LEU A 362 -11.25 1.38 8.58
CA LEU A 362 -10.56 0.14 8.16
C LEU A 362 -11.00 -0.39 6.80
N LEU A 363 -12.30 -0.33 6.49
CA LEU A 363 -12.88 -0.81 5.25
C LEU A 363 -13.11 0.33 4.25
N SER A 364 -12.91 1.58 4.67
CA SER A 364 -13.05 2.75 3.81
C SER A 364 -12.03 2.67 2.67
N GLY A 365 -12.52 2.77 1.44
CA GLY A 365 -11.69 2.71 0.24
C GLY A 365 -11.13 1.32 -0.12
N MET A 366 -11.43 0.26 0.64
CA MET A 366 -10.92 -1.10 0.37
C MET A 366 -11.24 -1.58 -1.05
N HIS A 367 -12.48 -1.38 -1.50
CA HIS A 367 -12.90 -1.69 -2.88
C HIS A 367 -12.04 -0.92 -3.91
N ALA A 368 -11.78 0.36 -3.67
CA ALA A 368 -10.95 1.18 -4.54
C ALA A 368 -9.48 0.71 -4.58
N GLN A 369 -8.95 0.22 -3.46
CA GLN A 369 -7.59 -0.35 -3.38
C GLN A 369 -7.48 -1.64 -4.21
N HIS A 370 -8.41 -2.59 -4.04
CA HIS A 370 -8.49 -3.78 -4.88
C HIS A 370 -8.59 -3.43 -6.37
N ALA A 371 -9.44 -2.45 -6.71
CA ALA A 371 -9.60 -1.97 -8.08
C ALA A 371 -8.28 -1.41 -8.61
N SER A 372 -7.56 -0.61 -7.82
CA SER A 372 -6.28 0.00 -8.20
C SER A 372 -5.22 -1.06 -8.53
N PHE A 373 -5.02 -2.05 -7.66
CA PHE A 373 -4.03 -3.11 -7.89
C PHE A 373 -4.36 -3.97 -9.11
N SER A 374 -5.65 -4.24 -9.34
CA SER A 374 -6.08 -4.98 -10.52
C SER A 374 -5.94 -4.18 -11.81
N LYS A 375 -6.10 -2.85 -11.78
CA LYS A 375 -5.77 -1.99 -12.92
C LYS A 375 -4.28 -2.02 -13.23
N ASP A 376 -3.43 -1.90 -12.20
CA ASP A 376 -1.97 -1.99 -12.34
C ASP A 376 -1.55 -3.32 -13.00
N ARG A 377 -2.02 -4.45 -12.45
CA ARG A 377 -1.78 -5.78 -13.04
C ARG A 377 -2.27 -5.88 -14.48
N SER A 378 -3.48 -5.38 -14.75
CA SER A 378 -4.06 -5.42 -16.11
C SER A 378 -3.25 -4.59 -17.11
N ARG A 379 -2.73 -3.42 -16.71
CA ARG A 379 -1.83 -2.61 -17.55
C ARG A 379 -0.56 -3.39 -17.89
N MET A 380 0.05 -4.04 -16.91
CA MET A 380 1.26 -4.84 -17.13
C MET A 380 0.99 -6.06 -18.03
N THR A 381 -0.16 -6.72 -17.91
CA THR A 381 -0.60 -7.78 -18.82
C THR A 381 -0.72 -7.29 -20.27
N ILE A 382 -1.34 -6.12 -20.49
CA ILE A 382 -1.46 -5.52 -21.83
C ILE A 382 -0.07 -5.23 -22.40
N TRP A 383 0.81 -4.62 -21.61
CA TRP A 383 2.18 -4.32 -22.04
C TRP A 383 2.96 -5.58 -22.40
N LEU A 384 2.87 -6.64 -21.60
CA LEU A 384 3.54 -7.90 -21.90
C LEU A 384 3.05 -8.50 -23.22
N ALA A 385 1.74 -8.62 -23.39
CA ALA A 385 1.14 -9.19 -24.60
C ALA A 385 1.48 -8.36 -25.85
N ALA A 386 1.44 -7.03 -25.74
CA ALA A 386 1.80 -6.12 -26.84
C ALA A 386 3.28 -6.23 -27.23
N VAL A 387 4.19 -6.30 -26.25
CA VAL A 387 5.63 -6.45 -26.51
C VAL A 387 5.93 -7.83 -27.12
N GLN A 388 5.29 -8.89 -26.63
CA GLN A 388 5.40 -10.24 -27.19
C GLN A 388 4.92 -10.29 -28.65
N ALA A 389 3.76 -9.70 -28.93
CA ALA A 389 3.25 -9.56 -30.30
C ALA A 389 4.25 -8.81 -31.20
N ALA A 390 4.81 -7.70 -30.71
CA ALA A 390 5.77 -6.90 -31.48
C ALA A 390 7.10 -7.63 -31.75
N ASN A 391 7.50 -8.54 -30.86
CA ASN A 391 8.63 -9.46 -31.06
C ASN A 391 8.29 -10.71 -31.90
N GLY A 392 7.03 -10.86 -32.37
CA GLY A 392 6.59 -12.00 -33.19
C GLY A 392 6.22 -13.25 -32.39
N HIS A 393 5.95 -13.12 -31.09
CA HIS A 393 5.58 -14.19 -30.17
C HIS A 393 4.14 -14.02 -29.67
N LEU A 394 3.19 -13.79 -30.58
CA LEU A 394 1.78 -13.63 -30.20
C LEU A 394 1.31 -14.86 -29.40
N PRO A 395 0.68 -14.68 -28.21
CA PRO A 395 0.10 -15.79 -27.48
C PRO A 395 -1.00 -16.48 -28.29
N ASP A 396 -1.10 -17.81 -28.20
CA ASP A 396 -2.16 -18.58 -28.86
C ASP A 396 -3.56 -18.16 -28.36
N GLU A 397 -3.66 -17.88 -27.06
CA GLU A 397 -4.84 -17.31 -26.43
C GLU A 397 -4.48 -15.99 -25.74
N MET A 398 -5.25 -14.95 -26.02
CA MET A 398 -5.05 -13.64 -25.40
C MET A 398 -5.33 -13.71 -23.91
N PRO A 399 -4.43 -13.23 -23.04
CA PRO A 399 -4.64 -13.26 -21.61
C PRO A 399 -5.84 -12.38 -21.24
N LEU A 400 -6.57 -12.79 -20.20
CA LEU A 400 -7.68 -12.00 -19.67
C LEU A 400 -7.15 -10.90 -18.74
N LEU A 401 -7.77 -9.73 -18.79
CA LEU A 401 -7.50 -8.63 -17.88
C LEU A 401 -8.05 -8.96 -16.49
N ASP A 402 -7.23 -8.84 -15.46
CA ASP A 402 -7.61 -9.10 -14.06
C ASP A 402 -8.79 -8.22 -13.63
N PHE A 403 -8.82 -6.98 -14.11
CA PHE A 403 -9.83 -5.98 -13.78
C PHE A 403 -11.21 -6.27 -14.40
N SER A 404 -11.28 -6.68 -15.66
CA SER A 404 -12.55 -6.74 -16.42
C SER A 404 -12.95 -8.13 -16.90
N GLY A 405 -12.02 -9.08 -16.89
CA GLY A 405 -12.23 -10.41 -17.47
C GLY A 405 -12.27 -10.44 -19.00
N LYS A 406 -12.08 -9.30 -19.67
CA LYS A 406 -11.98 -9.23 -21.14
C LYS A 406 -10.58 -9.68 -21.60
N PRO A 407 -10.45 -10.32 -22.78
CA PRO A 407 -9.14 -10.59 -23.37
C PRO A 407 -8.41 -9.29 -23.76
N VAL A 408 -7.08 -9.31 -23.75
CA VAL A 408 -6.28 -8.19 -24.28
C VAL A 408 -6.59 -7.99 -25.76
N ALA A 409 -6.90 -6.75 -26.15
CA ALA A 409 -7.15 -6.36 -27.54
C ALA A 409 -5.84 -5.90 -28.21
N ILE A 410 -5.37 -6.69 -29.18
CA ILE A 410 -4.17 -6.40 -29.99
C ILE A 410 -4.54 -6.36 -31.47
N GLN A 411 -4.07 -5.33 -32.15
CA GLN A 411 -4.09 -5.19 -33.60
C GLN A 411 -2.67 -5.18 -34.13
N GLU A 412 -2.33 -6.14 -34.99
CA GLU A 412 -1.05 -6.17 -35.67
C GLU A 412 -1.11 -5.45 -37.02
N GLU A 413 -0.16 -4.53 -37.23
CA GLU A 413 0.08 -3.87 -38.51
C GLU A 413 1.45 -4.26 -39.06
N ALA A 414 1.79 -3.81 -40.27
CA ALA A 414 3.02 -4.22 -40.95
C ALA A 414 4.29 -3.80 -40.17
N ASN A 415 4.28 -2.62 -39.55
CA ASN A 415 5.43 -2.01 -38.88
C ASN A 415 5.20 -1.73 -37.39
N GLN A 416 4.03 -2.06 -36.84
CA GLN A 416 3.69 -1.77 -35.45
C GLN A 416 2.63 -2.72 -34.91
N VAL A 417 2.52 -2.74 -33.58
CA VAL A 417 1.44 -3.36 -32.83
C VAL A 417 0.72 -2.28 -32.06
N ILE A 418 -0.62 -2.30 -32.13
CA ILE A 418 -1.50 -1.40 -31.37
C ILE A 418 -2.24 -2.25 -30.34
N ALA A 419 -2.13 -1.91 -29.07
CA ALA A 419 -2.86 -2.56 -28.00
C ALA A 419 -3.76 -1.56 -27.26
N SER A 420 -5.01 -1.94 -27.04
CA SER A 420 -5.99 -1.10 -26.36
C SER A 420 -6.07 -1.40 -24.86
N PHE A 421 -6.40 -0.36 -24.08
CA PHE A 421 -6.69 -0.48 -22.65
C PHE A 421 -8.19 -0.67 -22.37
N GLU A 422 -8.96 -1.13 -23.37
CA GLU A 422 -10.39 -1.40 -23.22
C GLU A 422 -10.68 -2.31 -22.02
N GLY A 423 -11.65 -1.93 -21.20
CA GLY A 423 -12.01 -2.65 -19.97
C GLY A 423 -11.24 -2.20 -18.74
N ILE A 424 -10.28 -1.27 -18.86
CA ILE A 424 -9.65 -0.60 -17.71
C ILE A 424 -10.24 0.82 -17.60
N PRO A 425 -10.81 1.22 -16.46
CA PRO A 425 -11.36 2.57 -16.28
C PRO A 425 -10.28 3.65 -16.37
N GLY A 426 -10.59 4.71 -17.11
CA GLY A 426 -9.72 5.86 -17.35
C GLY A 426 -9.56 6.13 -18.85
N ASP A 427 -9.15 7.34 -19.19
CA ASP A 427 -8.84 7.72 -20.57
C ASP A 427 -7.36 7.44 -20.84
N LEU A 428 -7.06 6.17 -21.16
CA LEU A 428 -5.71 5.70 -21.45
C LEU A 428 -5.53 5.61 -22.97
N PRO A 429 -4.58 6.33 -23.57
CA PRO A 429 -4.35 6.22 -25.01
C PRO A 429 -3.78 4.85 -25.34
N ASP A 430 -4.13 4.35 -26.53
CA ASP A 430 -3.64 3.09 -27.05
C ASP A 430 -2.10 3.02 -27.02
N LEU A 431 -1.61 1.82 -26.77
CA LEU A 431 -0.19 1.50 -26.77
C LEU A 431 0.25 1.14 -28.18
N VAL A 432 1.19 1.91 -28.74
CA VAL A 432 1.79 1.63 -30.05
C VAL A 432 3.24 1.19 -29.85
N ILE A 433 3.58 0.00 -30.35
CA ILE A 433 4.92 -0.59 -30.26
C ILE A 433 5.45 -0.88 -31.67
N PRO A 434 6.66 -0.42 -32.04
CA PRO A 434 7.23 -0.71 -33.36
C PRO A 434 7.57 -2.20 -33.51
N LYS A 435 7.36 -2.74 -34.71
CA LYS A 435 7.83 -4.05 -35.13
C LYS A 435 9.15 -3.90 -35.86
N PHE A 436 10.14 -4.68 -35.45
CA PHE A 436 11.42 -4.75 -36.15
C PHE A 436 11.43 -5.99 -37.03
N GLY A 437 11.65 -5.81 -38.33
CA GLY A 437 11.74 -6.92 -39.27
C GLY A 437 12.82 -7.93 -38.87
N THR A 438 12.65 -9.19 -39.28
CA THR A 438 13.59 -10.29 -39.00
C THR A 438 15.01 -10.07 -39.56
N ASP A 439 15.18 -9.11 -40.47
CA ASP A 439 16.42 -8.86 -41.22
C ASP A 439 17.44 -7.95 -40.50
N GLN A 440 17.15 -7.49 -39.27
CA GLN A 440 18.09 -6.68 -38.45
C GLN A 440 18.74 -7.48 -37.31
N ARG A 441 19.02 -8.78 -37.52
CA ARG A 441 19.69 -9.64 -36.52
C ARG A 441 21.20 -9.57 -36.57
#